data_AF-A0AAN8VUC6-F1
#
_entry.id   AF-A0AAN8VUC6-F1
#
_cell.length_a   1.000
_cell.length_b   1.000
_cell.length_c   1.000
_cell.angle_alpha   90.00
_cell.angle_beta   90.00
_cell.angle_gamma   90.00
#
_symmetry.space_group_name_H-M   'P 1'
#
loop_
_entity.id
_entity.type
_entity.pdbx_description
1 polymer ?
#
loop_
_entity_poly.entity_id
_entity_poly.type
_entity_poly.pdbx_seq_one_letter_code
_entity_poly.pdbx_strand_id
1 'polypeptide(L)'
;MEKEASKGNKKAHVLVVPYPAQGHVNPMLQFCKRLIPKGIKISLANWVHLSKSISTDPNNPIKVEIISDGHDEGGFAQAESDESYLETLSVVGSKTLANLIQKLIDSDQPVTAVIYDGFIPWALDVAKQFGLVGVVFFTQTCAVNNIYYHVHRKLLSLPLTEPIISIPGLPPLKPSDTPSYVHAYGAYPGFSHTVFNQFINVDDADWILFSTFYELEAEVSICSRVMKLFLTKDFLMQKN
;
A
#
# COMPACT_ATOMS: atom_id res chain seq x y z
N MET A 1 3.51 -10.08 48.02
CA MET A 1 3.23 -10.99 46.89
C MET A 1 2.75 -10.14 45.72
N GLU A 2 3.70 -9.56 45.00
CA GLU A 2 3.43 -8.92 43.71
C GLU A 2 3.49 -10.03 42.65
N LYS A 3 2.41 -10.20 41.90
CA LYS A 3 2.39 -11.07 40.73
C LYS A 3 3.11 -10.34 39.61
N GLU A 4 4.34 -10.77 39.32
CA GLU A 4 4.98 -10.53 38.04
C GLU A 4 4.08 -11.09 36.94
N ALA A 5 3.44 -10.20 36.17
CA ALA A 5 2.76 -10.58 34.95
C ALA A 5 3.83 -11.02 33.94
N SER A 6 3.77 -12.28 33.52
CA SER A 6 4.63 -12.77 32.45
C SER A 6 4.43 -11.92 31.20
N LYS A 7 5.50 -11.30 30.70
CA LYS A 7 5.53 -10.67 29.37
C LYS A 7 5.43 -11.79 28.33
N GLY A 8 4.20 -12.26 28.10
CA GLY A 8 3.88 -13.14 26.98
C GLY A 8 4.29 -12.43 25.69
N ASN A 9 5.09 -13.09 24.88
CA ASN A 9 5.59 -12.61 23.60
C ASN A 9 4.39 -12.35 22.66
N LYS A 10 3.79 -11.15 22.72
CA LYS A 10 2.61 -10.81 21.91
C LYS A 10 3.00 -10.86 20.45
N LYS A 11 2.51 -11.87 19.74
CA LYS A 11 2.72 -12.00 18.29
C LYS A 11 2.13 -10.78 17.60
N ALA A 12 2.94 -10.17 16.77
CA ALA A 12 2.54 -9.10 15.87
C ALA A 12 1.31 -9.45 15.06
N HIS A 13 0.39 -8.50 14.90
CA HIS A 13 -0.75 -8.66 14.02
C HIS A 13 -0.82 -7.47 13.07
N VAL A 14 -0.82 -7.79 11.78
CA VAL A 14 -0.81 -6.82 10.68
C VAL A 14 -2.06 -6.99 9.83
N LEU A 15 -2.72 -5.87 9.55
CA LEU A 15 -3.76 -5.78 8.54
C LEU A 15 -3.13 -5.32 7.22
N VAL A 16 -3.36 -6.05 6.13
CA VAL A 16 -2.86 -5.71 4.79
C VAL A 16 -4.03 -5.27 3.93
N VAL A 17 -3.93 -4.11 3.27
CA VAL A 17 -5.01 -3.46 2.52
C VAL A 17 -4.54 -3.15 1.10
N PRO A 18 -4.78 -4.04 0.13
CA PRO A 18 -4.41 -3.83 -1.27
C PRO A 18 -5.39 -2.90 -2.00
N TYR A 19 -4.94 -2.19 -3.03
CA TYR A 19 -5.84 -1.53 -3.99
C TYR A 19 -6.74 -2.58 -4.68
N PRO A 20 -8.02 -2.28 -4.99
CA PRO A 20 -9.01 -3.21 -5.61
C PRO A 20 -8.72 -3.56 -7.08
N ALA A 21 -7.50 -4.02 -7.37
CA ALA A 21 -7.12 -4.57 -8.66
C ALA A 21 -6.19 -5.77 -8.48
N GLN A 22 -6.34 -6.80 -9.31
CA GLN A 22 -5.57 -8.04 -9.20
C GLN A 22 -4.05 -7.83 -9.26
N GLY A 23 -3.60 -6.85 -10.05
CA GLY A 23 -2.19 -6.45 -10.14
C GLY A 23 -1.59 -5.97 -8.81
N HIS A 24 -2.43 -5.56 -7.86
CA HIS A 24 -2.04 -5.08 -6.53
C HIS A 24 -2.29 -6.14 -5.44
N VAL A 25 -3.45 -6.79 -5.48
CA VAL A 25 -3.83 -7.85 -4.53
C VAL A 25 -2.82 -9.01 -4.54
N ASN A 26 -2.40 -9.46 -5.72
CA ASN A 26 -1.53 -10.64 -5.84
C ASN A 26 -0.12 -10.41 -5.23
N PRO A 27 0.62 -9.34 -5.56
CA PRO A 27 1.90 -9.05 -4.91
C PRO A 27 1.79 -8.94 -3.38
N MET A 28 0.77 -8.24 -2.88
CA MET A 28 0.58 -8.08 -1.44
C MET A 28 0.20 -9.39 -0.74
N LEU A 29 -0.59 -10.26 -1.39
CA LEU A 29 -0.84 -11.62 -0.90
C LEU A 29 0.45 -12.46 -0.84
N GLN A 30 1.32 -12.37 -1.84
CA GLN A 30 2.62 -13.06 -1.82
C GLN A 30 3.53 -12.49 -0.72
N PHE A 31 3.50 -11.18 -0.50
CA PHE A 31 4.18 -10.55 0.62
C PHE A 31 3.67 -11.07 1.97
N CYS A 32 2.35 -11.18 2.15
CA CYS A 32 1.74 -11.81 3.35
C CYS A 32 2.29 -13.22 3.62
N LYS A 33 2.38 -14.05 2.58
CA LYS A 33 2.95 -15.41 2.70
C LYS A 33 4.39 -15.42 3.21
N ARG A 34 5.19 -14.39 2.90
CA ARG A 34 6.57 -14.24 3.38
C ARG A 34 6.66 -13.76 4.84
N LEU A 35 5.60 -13.16 5.38
CA LEU A 35 5.54 -12.72 6.78
C LEU A 35 5.15 -13.85 7.74
N ILE A 36 4.40 -14.85 7.28
CA ILE A 36 3.92 -15.96 8.11
C ILE A 36 5.06 -16.74 8.79
N PRO A 37 6.14 -17.15 8.09
CA PRO A 37 7.28 -17.83 8.72
C PRO A 37 8.01 -16.98 9.77
N LYS A 38 7.78 -15.66 9.80
CA LYS A 38 8.33 -14.74 10.80
C LYS A 38 7.48 -14.66 12.08
N GLY A 39 6.40 -15.43 12.17
CA GLY A 39 5.51 -15.48 13.34
C GLY A 39 4.53 -14.31 13.42
N ILE A 40 4.36 -13.56 12.33
CA ILE A 40 3.43 -12.43 12.24
C ILE A 40 2.04 -12.98 11.86
N LYS A 41 1.02 -12.62 12.64
CA LYS A 41 -0.38 -12.86 12.29
C LYS A 41 -0.80 -11.88 11.21
N ILE A 42 -1.46 -12.39 10.17
CA ILE A 42 -1.89 -11.58 9.02
C ILE A 42 -3.40 -11.64 8.87
N SER A 43 -4.01 -10.45 8.82
CA SER A 43 -5.33 -10.24 8.23
C SER A 43 -5.16 -9.55 6.88
N LEU A 44 -5.77 -10.09 5.84
CA LEU A 44 -5.81 -9.47 4.51
C LEU A 44 -7.21 -8.93 4.27
N ALA A 45 -7.33 -7.61 4.09
CA ALA A 45 -8.55 -7.01 3.60
C ALA A 45 -8.73 -7.37 2.12
N ASN A 46 -9.91 -7.89 1.78
CA ASN A 46 -10.35 -8.10 0.41
C ASN A 46 -11.66 -7.34 0.18
N TRP A 47 -11.92 -7.03 -1.08
CA TRP A 47 -13.08 -6.23 -1.49
C TRP A 47 -14.28 -7.14 -1.74
N VAL A 48 -15.50 -6.69 -1.41
CA VAL A 48 -16.72 -7.50 -1.55
C VAL A 48 -16.86 -8.08 -2.96
N HIS A 49 -16.65 -7.26 -3.99
CA HIS A 49 -16.75 -7.68 -5.39
C HIS A 49 -15.67 -8.71 -5.80
N LEU A 50 -14.56 -8.83 -5.06
CA LEU A 50 -13.48 -9.81 -5.26
C LEU A 50 -13.57 -11.01 -4.30
N SER A 51 -14.60 -11.09 -3.46
CA SER A 51 -14.74 -12.13 -2.42
C SER A 51 -14.73 -13.56 -3.00
N LYS A 52 -15.28 -13.75 -4.20
CA LYS A 52 -15.31 -15.05 -4.90
C LYS A 52 -13.96 -15.50 -5.45
N SER A 53 -13.01 -14.58 -5.60
CA SER A 53 -11.71 -14.86 -6.23
C SER A 53 -10.65 -15.37 -5.25
N ILE A 54 -10.90 -15.30 -3.94
CA ILE A 54 -9.97 -15.76 -2.91
C ILE A 54 -10.57 -16.99 -2.21
N SER A 55 -9.83 -18.10 -2.26
CA SER A 55 -10.20 -19.32 -1.54
C SER A 55 -10.13 -19.08 -0.02
N THR A 56 -11.26 -19.30 0.65
CA THR A 56 -11.39 -19.22 2.12
C THR A 56 -11.12 -20.58 2.75
N ASP A 57 -9.95 -21.18 2.47
CA ASP A 57 -9.51 -22.37 3.18
C ASP A 57 -9.42 -22.04 4.69
N PRO A 58 -10.18 -22.71 5.57
CA PRO A 58 -10.13 -22.47 7.01
C PRO A 58 -8.75 -22.70 7.62
N ASN A 59 -7.89 -23.48 6.97
CA ASN A 59 -6.52 -23.74 7.39
C ASN A 59 -5.52 -22.71 6.85
N ASN A 60 -5.97 -21.72 6.07
CA ASN A 60 -5.10 -20.70 5.54
C ASN A 60 -4.57 -19.82 6.69
N PRO A 61 -3.24 -19.70 6.87
CA PRO A 61 -2.65 -18.84 7.88
C PRO A 61 -2.95 -17.34 7.66
N ILE A 62 -3.42 -16.96 6.46
CA ILE A 62 -3.86 -15.60 6.14
C ILE A 62 -5.38 -15.53 6.35
N LYS A 63 -5.81 -14.76 7.34
CA LYS A 63 -7.23 -14.52 7.58
C LYS A 63 -7.74 -13.46 6.61
N VAL A 64 -8.66 -13.83 5.72
CA VAL A 64 -9.30 -12.87 4.82
C VAL A 64 -10.44 -12.18 5.54
N GLU A 65 -10.43 -10.85 5.54
CA GLU A 65 -11.49 -9.98 6.05
C GLU A 65 -12.08 -9.20 4.89
N ILE A 66 -13.38 -8.92 4.91
CA ILE A 66 -14.08 -8.30 3.78
C ILE A 66 -14.44 -6.86 4.10
N ILE A 67 -14.11 -5.94 3.18
CA ILE A 67 -14.46 -4.52 3.22
C ILE A 67 -15.12 -4.10 1.90
N SER A 68 -15.87 -3.00 1.92
CA SER A 68 -16.60 -2.49 0.77
C SER A 68 -15.87 -1.29 0.18
N ASP A 69 -15.80 -1.23 -1.15
CA ASP A 69 -15.39 -0.05 -1.92
C ASP A 69 -16.58 0.81 -2.37
N GLY A 70 -17.80 0.49 -1.90
CA GLY A 70 -19.04 1.11 -2.31
C GLY A 70 -19.59 0.63 -3.66
N HIS A 71 -18.89 -0.27 -4.34
CA HIS A 71 -19.27 -0.86 -5.62
C HIS A 71 -19.21 -2.40 -5.53
N ASP A 72 -19.97 -2.96 -4.60
CA ASP A 72 -19.83 -4.35 -4.14
C ASP A 72 -20.23 -5.42 -5.18
N GLU A 73 -20.98 -5.05 -6.21
CA GLU A 73 -21.50 -5.97 -7.23
C GLU A 73 -20.53 -6.15 -8.41
N GLY A 74 -19.69 -5.16 -8.71
CA GLY A 74 -18.81 -5.18 -9.89
C GLY A 74 -17.55 -4.32 -9.80
N GLY A 75 -17.26 -3.74 -8.64
CA GLY A 75 -16.11 -2.87 -8.40
C GLY A 75 -16.10 -1.67 -9.35
N PHE A 76 -14.93 -1.37 -9.89
CA PHE A 76 -14.71 -0.28 -10.83
C PHE A 76 -15.70 -0.24 -12.00
N ALA A 77 -16.13 -1.40 -12.52
CA ALA A 77 -17.05 -1.47 -13.67
C ALA A 77 -18.47 -0.94 -13.38
N GLN A 78 -18.82 -0.70 -12.10
CA GLN A 78 -20.11 -0.12 -11.72
C GLN A 78 -20.09 1.41 -11.65
N ALA A 79 -18.91 2.02 -11.60
CA ALA A 79 -18.81 3.46 -11.42
C ALA A 79 -19.13 4.21 -12.72
N GLU A 80 -19.69 5.41 -12.56
CA GLU A 80 -20.03 6.29 -13.69
C GLU A 80 -18.78 6.90 -14.34
N SER A 81 -17.72 7.11 -13.55
CA SER A 81 -16.41 7.56 -14.01
C SER A 81 -15.31 7.13 -13.04
N ASP A 82 -14.06 7.25 -13.50
CA ASP A 82 -12.87 7.04 -12.67
C ASP A 82 -12.91 7.89 -11.39
N GLU A 83 -13.29 9.17 -11.50
CA GLU A 83 -13.35 10.11 -10.37
C GLU A 83 -14.42 9.69 -9.35
N SER A 84 -15.62 9.35 -9.84
CA SER A 84 -16.72 8.85 -8.99
C SER A 84 -16.33 7.56 -8.27
N TYR A 85 -15.60 6.67 -8.94
CA TYR A 85 -15.08 5.44 -8.31
C TYR A 85 -14.12 5.77 -7.18
N LEU A 86 -13.12 6.62 -7.44
CA LEU A 86 -12.06 6.94 -6.49
C LEU A 86 -12.60 7.71 -5.27
N GLU A 87 -13.56 8.61 -5.48
CA GLU A 87 -14.25 9.30 -4.39
C GLU A 87 -15.02 8.32 -3.50
N THR A 88 -15.82 7.44 -4.12
CA THR A 88 -16.59 6.44 -3.39
C THR A 88 -15.67 5.45 -2.67
N LEU A 89 -14.60 4.99 -3.31
CA LEU A 89 -13.58 4.13 -2.71
C LEU A 89 -12.96 4.81 -1.47
N SER A 90 -12.66 6.11 -1.54
CA SER A 90 -12.16 6.87 -0.39
C SER A 90 -13.20 6.96 0.73
N VAL A 91 -14.44 7.36 0.43
CA VAL A 91 -15.49 7.58 1.44
C VAL A 91 -15.97 6.27 2.07
N VAL A 92 -16.34 5.28 1.26
CA VAL A 92 -16.87 4.00 1.73
C VAL A 92 -15.74 3.08 2.20
N GLY A 93 -14.62 3.04 1.47
CA GLY A 93 -13.46 2.23 1.82
C GLY A 93 -12.85 2.66 3.15
N SER A 94 -12.66 3.97 3.40
CA SER A 94 -12.13 4.45 4.69
C SER A 94 -13.05 4.08 5.86
N LYS A 95 -14.36 4.26 5.70
CA LYS A 95 -15.35 3.90 6.74
C LYS A 95 -15.36 2.40 7.03
N THR A 96 -15.37 1.56 6.00
CA THR A 96 -15.42 0.11 6.19
C THR A 96 -14.09 -0.44 6.71
N LEU A 97 -12.96 0.16 6.31
CA LEU A 97 -11.64 -0.12 6.88
C LEU A 97 -11.57 0.24 8.37
N ALA A 98 -12.08 1.42 8.76
CA ALA A 98 -12.14 1.83 10.17
C ALA A 98 -12.94 0.84 11.02
N ASN A 99 -14.10 0.39 10.53
CA ASN A 99 -14.91 -0.62 11.19
C ASN A 99 -14.16 -1.96 11.35
N LEU A 100 -13.43 -2.38 10.30
CA LEU A 100 -12.61 -3.58 10.36
C LEU A 100 -11.47 -3.43 11.37
N ILE A 101 -10.78 -2.30 11.38
CA ILE A 101 -9.69 -2.03 12.34
C ILE A 101 -10.22 -2.11 13.76
N GLN A 102 -11.34 -1.45 14.07
CA GLN A 102 -11.97 -1.52 15.39
C GLN A 102 -12.27 -2.97 15.80
N LYS A 103 -12.90 -3.75 14.92
CA LYS A 103 -13.15 -5.18 15.14
C LYS A 103 -11.86 -5.97 15.43
N LEU A 104 -10.77 -5.67 14.74
CA LEU A 104 -9.50 -6.38 14.94
C LEU A 104 -8.79 -5.93 16.23
N ILE A 105 -8.94 -4.68 16.65
CA ILE A 105 -8.44 -4.15 17.93
C ILE A 105 -9.13 -4.88 19.10
N ASP A 106 -10.43 -5.11 19.00
CA ASP A 106 -11.23 -5.75 20.06
C ASP A 106 -11.05 -7.28 20.12
N SER A 107 -10.15 -7.85 19.31
CA SER A 107 -9.87 -9.29 19.30
C SER A 107 -8.78 -9.70 20.30
N ASP A 108 -8.68 -11.00 20.61
CA ASP A 108 -7.66 -11.56 21.52
C ASP A 108 -6.21 -11.24 21.11
N GLN A 109 -5.99 -10.94 19.83
CA GLN A 109 -4.71 -10.49 19.29
C GLN A 109 -4.95 -9.21 18.48
N PRO A 110 -4.94 -8.04 19.14
CA PRO A 110 -5.20 -6.75 18.52
C PRO A 110 -4.28 -6.47 17.34
N VAL A 111 -4.82 -5.86 16.29
CA VAL A 111 -3.99 -5.35 15.17
C VAL A 111 -3.06 -4.24 15.68
N THR A 112 -1.83 -4.24 15.18
CA THR A 112 -0.75 -3.31 15.60
C THR A 112 -0.20 -2.46 14.45
N ALA A 113 -0.43 -2.89 13.21
CA ALA A 113 0.02 -2.18 12.02
C ALA A 113 -0.92 -2.38 10.84
N VAL A 114 -0.96 -1.40 9.95
CA VAL A 114 -1.64 -1.45 8.65
C VAL A 114 -0.60 -1.30 7.55
N ILE A 115 -0.53 -2.29 6.65
CA ILE A 115 0.25 -2.23 5.42
C ILE A 115 -0.72 -1.95 4.28
N TYR A 116 -0.67 -0.76 3.70
CA TYR A 116 -1.62 -0.32 2.68
C TYR A 116 -0.92 -0.11 1.33
N ASP A 117 -1.67 -0.31 0.24
CA ASP A 117 -1.17 -0.01 -1.10
C ASP A 117 -1.03 1.50 -1.30
N GLY A 118 0.05 1.94 -1.96
CA GLY A 118 0.28 3.35 -2.27
C GLY A 118 -0.89 4.04 -2.97
N PHE A 119 -1.71 3.31 -3.73
CA PHE A 119 -2.86 3.89 -4.45
C PHE A 119 -4.03 4.30 -3.55
N ILE A 120 -4.02 3.95 -2.26
CA ILE A 120 -5.04 4.33 -1.29
C ILE A 120 -4.43 5.12 -0.11
N PRO A 121 -3.87 6.32 -0.34
CA PRO A 121 -3.17 7.07 0.71
C PRO A 121 -4.04 7.38 1.93
N TRP A 122 -5.36 7.49 1.77
CA TRP A 122 -6.32 7.65 2.87
C TRP A 122 -6.27 6.51 3.91
N ALA A 123 -5.78 5.32 3.54
CA ALA A 123 -5.65 4.20 4.48
C ALA A 123 -4.64 4.48 5.59
N LEU A 124 -3.63 5.33 5.32
CA LEU A 124 -2.71 5.82 6.35
C LEU A 124 -3.44 6.64 7.40
N ASP A 125 -4.28 7.57 6.97
CA ASP A 125 -5.03 8.46 7.86
C ASP A 125 -5.95 7.65 8.77
N VAL A 126 -6.63 6.64 8.21
CA VAL A 126 -7.43 5.70 9.01
C VAL A 126 -6.54 4.96 10.01
N ALA A 127 -5.39 4.41 9.61
CA ALA A 127 -4.49 3.72 10.54
C ALA A 127 -4.02 4.61 11.70
N LYS A 128 -3.68 5.87 11.42
CA LYS A 128 -3.23 6.85 12.42
C LYS A 128 -4.34 7.27 13.38
N GLN A 129 -5.61 7.32 12.95
CA GLN A 129 -6.75 7.57 13.85
C GLN A 129 -6.85 6.53 14.98
N PHE A 130 -6.40 5.30 14.72
CA PHE A 130 -6.35 4.22 15.71
C PHE A 130 -4.97 4.07 16.39
N GLY A 131 -4.02 4.99 16.13
CA GLY A 131 -2.67 4.93 16.69
C GLY A 131 -1.83 3.75 16.20
N LEU A 132 -2.15 3.19 15.02
CA LEU A 132 -1.43 2.05 14.45
C LEU A 132 -0.19 2.49 13.65
N VAL A 133 0.78 1.58 13.54
CA VAL A 133 1.90 1.74 12.61
C VAL A 133 1.37 1.69 11.18
N GLY A 134 1.61 2.74 10.40
CA GLY A 134 1.22 2.83 9.00
C GLY A 134 2.39 2.55 8.07
N VAL A 135 2.24 1.58 7.17
CA VAL A 135 3.29 1.16 6.25
C VAL A 135 2.75 1.22 4.82
N VAL A 136 3.37 2.04 3.98
CA VAL A 136 3.02 2.08 2.55
C VAL A 136 3.74 0.95 1.82
N PHE A 137 3.03 0.28 0.93
CA PHE A 137 3.55 -0.75 0.04
C PHE A 137 3.31 -0.36 -1.42
N PHE A 138 4.39 -0.15 -2.16
CA PHE A 138 4.34 0.12 -3.59
C PHE A 138 4.50 -1.17 -4.38
N THR A 139 3.47 -1.51 -5.15
CA THR A 139 3.45 -2.66 -6.08
C THR A 139 4.14 -2.34 -7.42
N GLN A 140 4.28 -1.05 -7.73
CA GLN A 140 5.01 -0.54 -8.88
C GLN A 140 6.54 -0.56 -8.64
N THR A 141 7.32 -0.54 -9.71
CA THR A 141 8.80 -0.48 -9.63
C THR A 141 9.28 0.80 -8.95
N CYS A 142 10.47 0.80 -8.34
CA CYS A 142 11.04 2.02 -7.77
C CYS A 142 11.23 3.09 -8.86
N ALA A 143 11.66 2.71 -10.06
CA ALA A 143 11.85 3.65 -11.16
C ALA A 143 10.57 4.42 -11.52
N VAL A 144 9.44 3.73 -11.67
CA VAL A 144 8.15 4.37 -11.98
C VAL A 144 7.70 5.29 -10.85
N ASN A 145 7.80 4.82 -9.60
CA ASN A 145 7.48 5.63 -8.43
C ASN A 145 8.38 6.86 -8.30
N ASN A 146 9.66 6.76 -8.64
CA ASN A 146 10.58 7.89 -8.64
C ASN A 146 10.14 8.98 -9.64
N ILE A 147 9.69 8.58 -10.84
CA ILE A 147 9.16 9.52 -11.83
C ILE A 147 7.90 10.22 -11.30
N TYR A 148 6.94 9.45 -10.79
CA TYR A 148 5.70 10.01 -10.24
C TYR A 148 5.94 10.90 -9.01
N TYR A 149 6.90 10.54 -8.16
CA TYR A 149 7.30 11.36 -7.02
C TYR A 149 7.88 12.71 -7.48
N HIS A 150 8.70 12.73 -8.54
CA HIS A 150 9.22 13.99 -9.10
C HIS A 150 8.10 14.86 -9.68
N VAL A 151 7.10 14.26 -10.32
CA VAL A 151 5.90 15.01 -10.76
C VAL A 151 5.13 15.55 -9.55
N HIS A 152 4.84 14.71 -8.55
CA HIS A 152 4.12 15.09 -7.34
C HIS A 152 4.79 16.26 -6.60
N ARG A 153 6.11 16.21 -6.46
CA ARG A 153 6.93 17.25 -5.82
C ARG A 153 7.18 18.47 -6.70
N LYS A 154 6.60 18.52 -7.91
CA LYS A 154 6.79 19.57 -8.92
C LYS A 154 8.26 19.78 -9.33
N LEU A 155 9.06 18.70 -9.24
CA LEU A 155 10.44 18.65 -9.71
C LEU A 155 10.52 18.24 -11.19
N LEU A 156 9.45 17.61 -11.71
CA LEU A 156 9.23 17.36 -13.13
C LEU A 156 7.89 17.98 -13.54
N SER A 157 7.93 18.97 -14.44
CA SER A 157 6.74 19.66 -14.92
C SER A 157 6.02 18.88 -16.02
N LEU A 158 4.68 18.93 -16.02
CA LEU A 158 3.84 18.39 -17.09
C LEU A 158 3.08 19.53 -17.79
N PRO A 159 2.83 19.44 -19.11
CA PRO A 159 3.33 18.41 -20.03
C PRO A 159 4.85 18.50 -20.20
N LEU A 160 5.48 17.37 -20.55
CA LEU A 160 6.93 17.32 -20.81
C LEU A 160 7.29 18.19 -22.02
N THR A 161 8.24 19.10 -21.87
CA THR A 161 8.74 19.95 -22.97
C THR A 161 10.13 19.57 -23.46
N GLU A 162 10.90 18.89 -22.61
CA GLU A 162 12.30 18.57 -22.90
C GLU A 162 12.44 17.26 -23.70
N PRO A 163 13.41 17.18 -24.64
CA PRO A 163 13.64 15.97 -25.43
C PRO A 163 14.32 14.86 -24.63
N ILE A 164 14.95 15.21 -23.50
CA ILE A 164 15.62 14.29 -22.58
C ILE A 164 15.14 14.62 -21.17
N ILE A 165 14.63 13.62 -20.47
CA ILE A 165 14.16 13.71 -19.10
C ILE A 165 15.27 13.21 -18.18
N SER A 166 15.72 14.07 -17.27
CA SER A 166 16.74 13.74 -16.28
C SER A 166 16.11 13.68 -14.90
N ILE A 167 16.18 12.50 -14.28
CA ILE A 167 15.64 12.25 -12.94
C ILE A 167 16.75 11.59 -12.12
N PRO A 168 17.10 12.11 -10.93
CA PRO A 168 18.09 11.52 -10.05
C PRO A 168 17.85 10.01 -9.81
N GLY A 169 18.90 9.23 -10.07
CA GLY A 169 18.86 7.76 -9.91
C GLY A 169 18.26 6.98 -11.08
N LEU A 170 18.00 7.64 -12.21
CA LEU A 170 17.61 7.00 -13.46
C LEU A 170 18.56 7.42 -14.59
N PRO A 171 18.78 6.55 -15.60
CA PRO A 171 19.48 6.97 -16.81
C PRO A 171 18.68 8.08 -17.53
N PRO A 172 19.32 8.87 -18.41
CA PRO A 172 18.60 9.81 -19.26
C PRO A 172 17.50 9.11 -20.06
N LEU A 173 16.27 9.61 -19.96
CA LEU A 173 15.09 9.01 -20.59
C LEU A 173 14.61 9.89 -21.76
N LYS A 174 14.05 9.28 -22.80
CA LYS A 174 13.18 10.01 -23.73
C LYS A 174 11.80 10.19 -23.07
N PRO A 175 11.00 11.19 -23.47
CA PRO A 175 9.62 11.31 -23.00
C PRO A 175 8.84 9.99 -23.12
N SER A 176 8.95 9.29 -24.26
CA SER A 176 8.30 8.00 -24.50
C SER A 176 8.71 6.86 -23.56
N ASP A 177 9.86 6.99 -22.89
CA ASP A 177 10.35 5.99 -21.93
C ASP A 177 9.74 6.19 -20.53
N THR A 178 9.10 7.34 -20.28
CA THR A 178 8.37 7.61 -19.03
C THR A 178 6.98 6.96 -19.07
N PRO A 179 6.31 6.74 -17.92
CA PRO A 179 4.95 6.19 -17.91
C PRO A 179 3.95 7.03 -18.73
N SER A 180 2.92 6.38 -19.27
CA SER A 180 1.93 7.04 -20.14
C SER A 180 1.20 8.20 -19.46
N TYR A 181 0.98 8.13 -18.15
CA TYR A 181 0.42 9.25 -17.37
C TYR A 181 1.29 10.52 -17.39
N VAL A 182 2.57 10.40 -17.74
CA VAL A 182 3.56 11.48 -17.78
C VAL A 182 3.72 11.99 -19.22
N HIS A 183 4.09 11.12 -20.17
CA HIS A 183 4.34 11.57 -21.56
C HIS A 183 3.08 11.80 -22.39
N ALA A 184 1.97 11.13 -22.06
CA ALA A 184 0.65 11.37 -22.65
C ALA A 184 -0.24 12.11 -21.64
N TYR A 185 0.30 13.17 -21.04
CA TYR A 185 -0.39 13.94 -20.01
C TYR A 185 -1.78 14.40 -20.46
N GLY A 186 -2.80 14.14 -19.64
CA GLY A 186 -4.20 14.43 -19.92
C GLY A 186 -4.97 13.31 -20.63
N ALA A 187 -4.31 12.25 -21.11
CA ALA A 187 -5.01 11.12 -21.76
C ALA A 187 -5.81 10.23 -20.79
N TYR A 188 -5.50 10.29 -19.48
CA TYR A 188 -6.08 9.44 -18.43
C TYR A 188 -6.45 10.26 -17.18
N PRO A 189 -7.45 11.17 -17.26
CA PRO A 189 -7.69 12.17 -16.23
C PRO A 189 -7.88 11.58 -14.82
N GLY A 190 -8.72 10.56 -14.66
CA GLY A 190 -8.99 9.96 -13.35
C GLY A 190 -7.78 9.28 -12.72
N PHE A 191 -7.19 8.28 -13.39
CA PHE A 191 -6.04 7.54 -12.84
C PHE A 191 -4.76 8.37 -12.72
N SER A 192 -4.58 9.42 -13.53
CA SER A 192 -3.43 10.31 -13.39
C SER A 192 -3.38 10.97 -12.00
N HIS A 193 -4.55 11.33 -11.46
CA HIS A 193 -4.66 11.88 -10.12
C HIS A 193 -4.18 10.87 -9.07
N THR A 194 -4.62 9.61 -9.16
CA THR A 194 -4.24 8.54 -8.23
C THR A 194 -2.74 8.27 -8.22
N VAL A 195 -2.11 8.11 -9.39
CA VAL A 195 -0.69 7.76 -9.47
C VAL A 195 0.25 8.88 -9.01
N PHE A 196 -0.18 10.15 -9.08
CA PHE A 196 0.60 11.26 -8.54
C PHE A 196 0.30 11.50 -7.05
N ASN A 197 -0.94 11.27 -6.61
CA ASN A 197 -1.33 11.50 -5.21
C ASN A 197 -1.03 10.34 -4.26
N GLN A 198 -0.53 9.20 -4.76
CA GLN A 198 0.00 8.14 -3.90
C GLN A 198 1.13 8.61 -2.95
N PHE A 199 1.72 9.79 -3.19
CA PHE A 199 2.76 10.38 -2.35
C PHE A 199 2.28 11.47 -1.38
N ILE A 200 0.97 11.79 -1.36
CA ILE A 200 0.44 12.97 -0.65
C ILE A 200 0.74 12.99 0.86
N ASN A 201 0.77 11.82 1.50
CA ASN A 201 1.07 11.63 2.91
C ASN A 201 2.18 10.57 3.12
N VAL A 202 3.01 10.33 2.10
CA VAL A 202 4.05 9.27 2.16
C VAL A 202 5.10 9.55 3.23
N ASP A 203 5.39 10.82 3.48
CA ASP A 203 6.37 11.26 4.48
C ASP A 203 5.85 11.03 5.93
N ASP A 204 4.54 10.78 6.12
CA ASP A 204 3.91 10.48 7.42
C ASP A 204 3.84 8.96 7.71
N ALA A 205 4.13 8.12 6.71
CA ALA A 205 4.20 6.67 6.88
C ALA A 205 5.39 6.29 7.77
N ASP A 206 5.20 5.34 8.67
CA ASP A 206 6.26 4.86 9.55
C ASP A 206 7.32 4.06 8.76
N TRP A 207 6.89 3.37 7.70
CA TRP A 207 7.75 2.56 6.83
C TRP A 207 7.27 2.63 5.38
N ILE A 208 8.23 2.55 4.45
CA ILE A 208 8.00 2.53 3.00
C ILE A 208 8.58 1.24 2.44
N LEU A 209 7.73 0.43 1.79
CA LEU A 209 8.09 -0.83 1.17
C LEU A 209 7.87 -0.79 -0.34
N PHE A 210 8.77 -1.41 -1.09
CA PHE A 210 8.64 -1.60 -2.53
C PHE A 210 8.71 -3.08 -2.86
N SER A 211 7.87 -3.52 -3.81
CA SER A 211 7.93 -4.87 -4.37
C SER A 211 9.06 -4.98 -5.41
N THR A 212 10.31 -4.83 -4.97
CA THR A 212 11.50 -4.85 -5.85
C THR A 212 12.68 -5.65 -5.26
N PHE A 213 13.71 -5.87 -6.07
CA PHE A 213 15.02 -6.35 -5.65
C PHE A 213 15.97 -5.15 -5.59
N TYR A 214 16.51 -4.88 -4.40
CA TYR A 214 17.34 -3.68 -4.17
C TYR A 214 18.53 -3.62 -5.13
N GLU A 215 19.19 -4.75 -5.39
CA GLU A 215 20.35 -4.85 -6.27
C GLU A 215 20.06 -4.42 -7.72
N LEU A 216 18.79 -4.44 -8.14
CA LEU A 216 18.37 -4.00 -9.48
C LEU A 216 18.05 -2.50 -9.56
N GLU A 217 17.70 -1.87 -8.43
CA GLU A 217 17.21 -0.49 -8.38
C GLU A 217 17.95 0.37 -7.33
N ALA A 218 19.17 -0.03 -6.96
CA ALA A 218 19.95 0.58 -5.88
C ALA A 218 20.24 2.07 -6.11
N GLU A 219 20.34 2.49 -7.38
CA GLU A 219 20.60 3.88 -7.77
C GLU A 219 19.35 4.76 -7.70
N VAL A 220 18.14 4.17 -7.63
CA VAL A 220 16.89 4.94 -7.68
C VAL A 220 16.69 5.70 -6.36
N SER A 221 16.54 7.03 -6.45
CA SER A 221 16.60 7.90 -5.26
C SER A 221 15.55 7.60 -4.20
N ILE A 222 14.32 7.24 -4.59
CA ILE A 222 13.26 6.88 -3.65
C ILE A 222 13.53 5.54 -2.94
N CYS A 223 14.21 4.63 -3.63
CA CYS A 223 14.70 3.36 -3.09
C CYS A 223 15.83 3.60 -2.07
N SER A 224 16.63 4.67 -2.18
CA SER A 224 17.69 5.00 -1.22
C SER A 224 17.19 5.47 0.15
N ARG A 225 15.92 5.91 0.24
CA ARG A 225 15.23 6.23 1.51
C ARG A 225 14.57 5.00 2.16
N VAL A 226 14.68 3.82 1.55
CA VAL A 226 14.14 2.56 2.09
C VAL A 226 15.00 2.10 3.27
N MET A 227 14.44 2.18 4.47
CA MET A 227 14.98 1.46 5.62
C MET A 227 14.88 -0.05 5.37
N LYS A 228 16.06 -0.65 5.14
CA LYS A 228 16.42 -2.08 5.26
C LYS A 228 15.26 -3.02 5.63
N LEU A 229 14.74 -3.75 4.64
CA LEU A 229 14.20 -5.09 4.84
C LEU A 229 14.96 -6.10 3.99
N PHE A 230 16.22 -6.35 4.36
CA PHE A 230 16.69 -7.73 4.29
C PHE A 230 15.99 -8.49 5.39
N LEU A 231 15.58 -9.73 5.09
CA LEU A 231 14.76 -10.62 5.91
C LEU A 231 15.42 -11.06 7.24
N THR A 232 16.08 -10.19 8.00
CA THR A 232 16.58 -10.48 9.36
C THR A 232 15.52 -10.19 10.43
N LYS A 233 15.68 -10.81 11.59
CA LYS A 233 14.62 -11.15 12.57
C LYS A 233 13.97 -9.99 13.34
N ASP A 234 14.29 -8.74 13.06
CA ASP A 234 14.01 -7.63 13.99
C ASP A 234 12.78 -6.79 13.63
N PHE A 235 11.75 -7.42 13.05
CA PHE A 235 10.58 -6.72 12.50
C PHE A 235 9.79 -5.91 13.54
N LEU A 236 9.76 -6.29 14.84
CA LEU A 236 8.89 -5.62 15.83
C LEU A 236 9.42 -5.54 17.27
N MET A 237 10.73 -5.62 17.49
CA MET A 237 11.31 -5.61 18.86
C MET A 237 11.84 -4.26 19.34
N GLN A 238 11.65 -3.16 18.60
CA GLN A 238 12.16 -1.85 18.99
C GLN A 238 11.08 -0.77 18.96
N LYS A 239 10.24 -0.78 19.99
CA LYS A 239 9.69 0.43 20.65
C LYS A 239 9.11 0.00 22.00
N ASN A 240 9.96 0.06 23.02
CA ASN A 240 9.61 0.29 24.42
C ASN A 240 10.56 1.36 24.92
#